data_AF-A0A955A9X0-F1
#
_entry.id   AF-A0A955A9X0-F1
#
_cell.length_a   1.000
_cell.length_b   1.000
_cell.length_c   1.000
_cell.angle_alpha   90.00
_cell.angle_beta   90.00
_cell.angle_gamma   90.00
#
_symmetry.space_group_name_H-M   'P 1'
#
loop_
_entity.id
_entity.type
_entity.pdbx_description
1 polymer ?
#
loop_
_entity_poly.entity_id
_entity_poly.type
_entity_poly.pdbx_seq_one_letter_code
_entity_poly.pdbx_strand_id
1 'polypeptide(L)'
;MSNLRSSPGNYLRLMLLAAYPLLGGCGPALVDMSHPSADLVEQFAASLDNESTSLRERIAEVLADGRQNRILNTEINAAWQIMHGVICYGWQLEVDTPDRGRVSALDYAFSGGQI
;
A
#
# COMPACT_ATOMS: atom_id res chain seq x y z
N MET A 1 -52.49 -4.02 -7.11
CA MET A 1 -52.72 -2.81 -6.29
C MET A 1 -51.85 -2.94 -5.05
N SER A 2 -51.20 -1.83 -4.63
CA SER A 2 -50.26 -1.71 -3.48
C SER A 2 -48.84 -2.24 -3.77
N ASN A 3 -47.72 -1.52 -3.66
CA ASN A 3 -47.42 -0.23 -3.05
C ASN A 3 -46.21 0.46 -3.73
N LEU A 4 -46.28 1.78 -3.81
CA LEU A 4 -45.20 2.73 -4.12
C LEU A 4 -44.40 3.08 -2.84
N ARG A 5 -43.22 3.71 -3.06
CA ARG A 5 -42.40 4.59 -2.19
C ARG A 5 -41.11 3.93 -1.66
N SER A 6 -39.96 4.21 -2.28
CA SER A 6 -39.09 5.41 -2.15
C SER A 6 -38.41 5.51 -0.79
N SER A 7 -37.11 5.18 -0.74
CA SER A 7 -36.24 5.49 0.38
C SER A 7 -35.27 6.62 -0.02
N PRO A 8 -35.45 7.85 0.50
CA PRO A 8 -34.44 8.90 0.45
C PRO A 8 -33.73 9.00 1.80
N GLY A 9 -32.39 9.01 1.81
CA GLY A 9 -31.66 9.13 3.08
C GLY A 9 -30.14 9.24 3.02
N ASN A 10 -29.58 9.74 1.90
CA ASN A 10 -28.18 10.14 1.85
C ASN A 10 -28.05 11.63 2.25
N TYR A 11 -28.12 11.91 3.55
CA TYR A 11 -27.83 13.23 4.08
C TYR A 11 -27.22 13.08 5.48
N LEU A 12 -25.89 13.00 5.57
CA LEU A 12 -25.12 13.56 6.69
C LEU A 12 -23.64 13.61 6.34
N ARG A 13 -23.33 14.25 5.21
CA ARG A 13 -21.98 14.69 4.84
C ARG A 13 -22.00 16.21 4.97
N LEU A 14 -21.74 16.74 6.17
CA LEU A 14 -21.34 18.12 6.49
C LEU A 14 -21.42 18.30 8.02
N MET A 15 -20.59 19.20 8.56
CA MET A 15 -20.26 19.45 9.99
C MET A 15 -18.95 18.73 10.35
N LEU A 16 -17.84 19.37 10.72
CA LEU A 16 -17.64 20.72 11.22
C LEU A 16 -16.19 21.12 10.95
N LEU A 17 -15.99 22.17 10.16
CA LEU A 17 -14.81 23.03 10.22
C LEU A 17 -14.83 23.71 11.59
N ALA A 18 -14.00 23.25 12.51
CA ALA A 18 -13.75 23.90 13.80
C ALA A 18 -12.29 24.32 13.88
N ALA A 19 -12.09 25.61 13.59
CA ALA A 19 -11.06 26.49 14.11
C ALA A 19 -10.07 25.89 15.11
N TYR A 20 -8.81 25.77 14.69
CA TYR A 20 -7.68 25.82 15.61
C TYR A 20 -6.99 27.19 15.42
N PRO A 21 -6.91 28.02 16.47
CA PRO A 21 -6.32 29.34 16.37
C PRO A 21 -4.80 29.26 16.32
N LEU A 22 -4.25 30.23 15.58
CA LEU A 22 -2.88 30.72 15.65
C LEU A 22 -2.37 30.77 17.09
N LEU A 23 -1.20 30.17 17.37
CA LEU A 23 -0.13 30.69 18.26
C LEU A 23 0.96 29.63 18.43
N GLY A 24 2.07 29.82 17.71
CA GLY A 24 3.29 29.04 17.82
C GLY A 24 4.33 29.63 16.88
N GLY A 25 4.87 30.80 17.25
CA GLY A 25 5.82 31.53 16.43
C GLY A 25 7.07 30.73 16.13
N CYS A 26 7.41 30.60 14.84
CA CYS A 26 8.80 30.52 14.43
C CYS A 26 9.25 31.97 14.16
N GLY A 27 10.06 32.53 15.05
CA GLY A 27 10.85 33.70 14.68
C GLY A 27 11.78 33.31 13.52
N PRO A 28 12.12 34.23 12.60
CA PRO A 28 13.19 33.94 11.67
C PRO A 28 14.49 33.88 12.49
N ALA A 29 14.94 32.66 12.80
CA ALA A 29 16.35 32.45 13.00
C ALA A 29 17.01 32.94 11.71
N LEU A 30 17.77 34.03 11.79
CA LEU A 30 18.65 34.46 10.72
C LEU A 30 19.70 33.36 10.55
N VAL A 31 19.36 32.35 9.75
CA VAL A 31 20.35 31.39 9.26
C VAL A 31 21.20 32.17 8.28
N ASP A 32 22.46 32.38 8.65
CA ASP A 32 23.49 32.86 7.75
C ASP A 32 23.60 31.86 6.59
N MET A 33 22.98 32.19 5.46
CA MET A 33 22.96 31.37 4.24
C MET A 33 24.22 31.55 3.39
N SER A 34 25.29 32.17 3.91
CA SER A 34 26.48 32.48 3.12
C SER A 34 27.22 31.24 2.62
N HIS A 35 27.15 30.12 3.33
CA HIS A 35 27.75 28.85 2.89
C HIS A 35 26.98 27.67 3.50
N PRO A 36 26.35 26.78 2.73
CA PRO A 36 26.07 25.45 3.26
C PRO A 36 27.44 24.83 3.57
N SER A 37 27.74 24.61 4.86
CA SER A 37 28.92 23.84 5.23
C SER A 37 28.80 22.49 4.53
N ALA A 38 29.84 22.11 3.79
CA ALA A 38 29.87 20.85 3.05
C ALA A 38 29.43 19.66 3.93
N ASP A 39 29.78 19.72 5.21
CA ASP A 39 29.38 18.79 6.27
C ASP A 39 27.86 18.62 6.42
N LEU A 40 27.05 19.68 6.29
CA LEU A 40 25.58 19.57 6.42
C LEU A 40 24.96 18.91 5.19
N VAL A 41 25.51 19.18 4.00
CA VAL A 41 25.05 18.54 2.75
C VAL A 41 25.41 17.06 2.77
N GLU A 42 26.61 16.71 3.23
CA GLU A 42 27.04 15.31 3.37
C GLU A 42 26.23 14.57 4.44
N GLN A 43 25.95 15.19 5.60
CA GLN A 43 25.08 14.60 6.63
C GLN A 43 23.65 14.41 6.14
N PHE A 44 23.10 15.36 5.40
CA PHE A 44 21.76 15.24 4.84
C PHE A 44 21.71 14.17 3.75
N ALA A 45 22.69 14.11 2.86
CA ALA A 45 22.80 13.06 1.85
C ALA A 45 22.93 11.68 2.49
N ALA A 46 23.80 11.52 3.48
CA ALA A 46 23.95 10.28 4.24
C ALA A 46 22.67 9.91 5.00
N SER A 47 21.93 10.89 5.54
CA SER A 47 20.63 10.65 6.18
C SER A 47 19.59 10.17 5.18
N LEU A 48 19.52 10.78 3.99
CA LEU A 48 18.60 10.36 2.93
C LEU A 48 18.94 8.96 2.41
N ASP A 49 20.22 8.66 2.24
CA ASP A 49 20.68 7.34 1.83
C ASP A 49 20.34 6.29 2.89
N ASN A 50 20.56 6.58 4.17
CA ASN A 50 20.17 5.70 5.27
C ASN A 50 18.65 5.52 5.38
N GLU A 51 17.86 6.59 5.25
CA GLU A 51 16.40 6.51 5.27
C GLU A 51 15.87 5.70 4.09
N SER A 52 16.42 5.91 2.89
CA SER A 52 16.06 5.17 1.70
C SER A 52 16.43 3.68 1.81
N THR A 53 17.54 3.37 2.47
CA THR A 53 17.98 2.00 2.76
C THR A 53 17.03 1.32 3.74
N SER A 54 16.72 1.99 4.86
CA SER A 54 15.76 1.51 5.86
C SER A 54 14.37 1.25 5.27
N LEU A 55 13.86 2.17 4.45
CA LEU A 55 12.58 1.99 3.79
C LEU A 55 12.60 0.81 2.82
N ARG A 56 13.68 0.68 2.03
CA ARG A 56 13.87 -0.44 1.10
C ARG A 56 13.87 -1.77 1.84
N GLU A 57 14.57 -1.87 2.97
CA GLU A 57 14.63 -3.08 3.78
C GLU A 57 13.25 -3.45 4.33
N ARG A 58 12.51 -2.48 4.88
CA ARG A 58 11.14 -2.71 5.37
C ARG A 58 10.18 -3.16 4.28
N ILE A 59 10.29 -2.58 3.08
CA ILE A 59 9.51 -3.01 1.91
C ILE A 59 9.90 -4.44 1.53
N ALA A 60 11.20 -4.75 1.48
CA ALA A 60 11.69 -6.08 1.13
C ALA A 60 11.22 -7.13 2.13
N GLU A 61 11.22 -6.81 3.43
CA GLU A 61 10.73 -7.68 4.50
C GLU A 61 9.24 -7.99 4.33
N VAL A 62 8.39 -6.97 4.15
CA VAL A 62 6.94 -7.15 3.96
C VAL A 62 6.64 -7.94 2.67
N LEU A 63 7.39 -7.70 1.59
CA LEU A 63 7.22 -8.47 0.35
C LEU A 63 7.67 -9.92 0.51
N ALA A 64 8.75 -10.17 1.27
CA ALA A 64 9.22 -11.52 1.54
C ALA A 64 8.26 -12.30 2.42
N ASP A 65 7.77 -11.68 3.49
CA ASP A 65 6.74 -12.22 4.38
C ASP A 65 5.45 -12.50 3.60
N GLY A 66 4.97 -11.51 2.85
CA GLY A 66 3.80 -11.64 2.01
C GLY A 66 3.92 -12.78 0.99
N ARG A 67 5.08 -12.97 0.37
CA ARG A 67 5.30 -14.09 -0.56
C ARG A 67 5.30 -15.46 0.13
N GLN A 68 5.90 -15.57 1.32
CA GLN A 68 6.02 -16.85 2.03
C GLN A 68 4.73 -17.27 2.74
N ASN A 69 4.04 -16.30 3.34
CA ASN A 69 2.96 -16.57 4.28
C ASN A 69 1.58 -16.29 3.69
N ARG A 70 1.49 -15.51 2.60
CA ARG A 70 0.21 -15.29 1.91
C ARG A 70 -0.05 -16.40 0.91
N ILE A 71 -0.81 -17.39 1.34
CA ILE A 71 -1.34 -18.42 0.47
C ILE A 71 -2.72 -17.96 -0.01
N LEU A 72 -2.91 -17.90 -1.32
CA LEU A 72 -4.21 -17.64 -1.94
C LEU A 72 -4.87 -18.96 -2.31
N ASN A 73 -6.18 -19.04 -2.19
CA ASN A 73 -6.93 -20.25 -2.45
C ASN A 73 -8.10 -19.94 -3.39
N THR A 74 -8.33 -20.74 -4.44
CA THR A 74 -9.35 -20.44 -5.45
C THR A 74 -10.80 -20.62 -4.97
N GLU A 75 -11.03 -21.28 -3.84
CA GLU A 75 -12.35 -21.38 -3.19
C GLU A 75 -12.66 -20.17 -2.30
N ILE A 76 -11.61 -19.54 -1.75
CA ILE A 76 -11.74 -18.40 -0.83
C ILE A 76 -11.57 -17.07 -1.57
N ASN A 77 -10.62 -17.01 -2.51
CA ASN A 77 -10.23 -15.82 -3.22
C ASN A 77 -10.81 -15.80 -4.64
N ALA A 78 -11.43 -14.69 -5.00
CA ALA A 78 -11.86 -14.46 -6.36
C ALA A 78 -10.65 -14.34 -7.29
N ALA A 79 -10.80 -14.76 -8.56
CA ALA A 79 -9.73 -14.72 -9.56
C ALA A 79 -9.05 -13.34 -9.67
N TRP A 80 -9.79 -12.23 -9.55
CA TRP A 80 -9.22 -10.89 -9.59
C TRP A 80 -8.26 -10.60 -8.41
N GLN A 81 -8.52 -11.15 -7.22
CA GLN A 81 -7.64 -11.00 -6.06
C GLN A 81 -6.33 -11.76 -6.28
N ILE A 82 -6.42 -12.94 -6.90
CA ILE A 82 -5.25 -13.73 -7.30
C ILE A 82 -4.41 -12.96 -8.32
N MET A 83 -5.04 -12.36 -9.34
CA MET A 83 -4.36 -11.53 -10.32
C MET A 83 -3.63 -10.33 -9.71
N HIS A 84 -4.20 -9.69 -8.69
CA HIS A 84 -3.52 -8.60 -7.98
C HIS A 84 -2.25 -9.09 -7.27
N GLY A 85 -2.25 -10.32 -6.75
CA GLY A 85 -1.06 -10.94 -6.20
C GLY A 85 0.02 -11.20 -7.25
N VAL A 86 -0.37 -11.65 -8.45
CA VAL A 86 0.56 -11.90 -9.58
C VAL A 86 1.36 -10.65 -9.94
N ILE A 87 0.76 -9.46 -9.88
CA ILE A 87 1.47 -8.20 -10.15
C ILE A 87 2.61 -7.97 -9.16
N CYS A 88 2.40 -8.32 -7.88
CA CYS A 88 3.39 -8.07 -6.83
C CYS A 88 4.53 -9.09 -6.82
N TYR A 89 4.24 -10.36 -7.15
CA TYR A 89 5.16 -11.49 -6.89
C TYR A 89 5.46 -12.34 -8.13
N GLY A 90 4.75 -12.12 -9.23
CA GLY A 90 4.90 -12.85 -10.49
C GLY A 90 4.77 -14.37 -10.33
N TRP A 91 5.66 -15.09 -11.00
CA TRP A 91 5.83 -16.54 -10.93
C TRP A 91 6.08 -17.12 -9.53
N GLN A 92 6.54 -16.32 -8.57
CA GLN A 92 6.83 -16.79 -7.20
C GLN A 92 5.59 -16.87 -6.32
N LEU A 93 4.45 -16.34 -6.77
CA LEU A 93 3.19 -16.50 -6.06
C LEU A 93 2.60 -17.86 -6.39
N GLU A 94 2.24 -18.58 -5.34
CA GLU A 94 1.56 -19.85 -5.44
C GLU A 94 0.09 -19.71 -5.00
N VAL A 95 -0.77 -20.52 -5.60
CA VAL A 95 -2.21 -20.57 -5.34
C VAL A 95 -2.60 -22.01 -5.07
N ASP A 96 -3.36 -22.24 -4.01
CA ASP A 96 -3.96 -23.52 -3.71
C ASP A 96 -5.26 -23.68 -4.50
N THR A 97 -5.31 -24.76 -5.28
CA THR A 97 -6.46 -25.18 -6.09
C THR A 97 -6.96 -26.54 -5.61
N PRO A 98 -8.28 -26.80 -5.58
CA PRO A 98 -8.82 -28.09 -5.12
C PRO A 98 -8.40 -29.27 -6.00
N ASP A 99 -8.25 -29.03 -7.31
CA ASP A 99 -8.02 -30.05 -8.34
C ASP A 99 -6.52 -30.34 -8.55
N ARG A 100 -5.68 -29.31 -8.55
CA ARG A 100 -4.25 -29.39 -8.90
C ARG A 100 -3.32 -29.17 -7.71
N GLY A 101 -3.86 -28.86 -6.54
CA GLY A 101 -3.06 -28.51 -5.36
C GLY A 101 -2.39 -27.15 -5.55
N ARG A 102 -1.14 -27.02 -5.11
CA ARG A 102 -0.41 -25.76 -5.17
C ARG A 102 0.20 -25.53 -6.56
N VAL A 103 -0.23 -24.46 -7.23
CA VAL A 103 0.21 -24.10 -8.59
C VAL A 103 0.71 -22.66 -8.65
N SER A 104 1.48 -22.30 -9.67
CA SER A 104 1.83 -20.90 -9.90
C SER A 104 0.58 -20.06 -10.17
N ALA A 105 0.47 -18.91 -9.51
CA ALA A 105 -0.60 -17.96 -9.76
C ALA A 105 -0.61 -17.45 -11.22
N LEU A 106 0.58 -17.37 -11.83
CA LEU A 106 0.75 -16.96 -13.22
C LEU A 106 0.20 -18.02 -14.18
N ASP A 107 0.48 -19.30 -13.92
CA ASP A 107 -0.04 -20.41 -14.72
C ASP A 107 -1.56 -20.54 -14.56
N TYR A 108 -2.06 -20.39 -13.33
CA TYR A 108 -3.51 -20.31 -13.07
C TYR A 108 -4.17 -19.21 -13.91
N ALA A 109 -3.58 -18.01 -13.94
CA ALA A 109 -4.07 -16.89 -14.73
C ALA A 109 -4.11 -17.19 -16.24
N PHE A 110 -3.02 -17.72 -16.79
CA PHE A 110 -2.93 -18.02 -18.22
C PHE A 110 -3.75 -19.24 -18.64
N SER A 111 -4.11 -20.13 -17.72
CA SER A 111 -5.07 -21.22 -17.96
C SER A 111 -6.54 -20.74 -17.98
N GLY A 112 -6.79 -19.44 -17.89
CA GLY A 112 -8.14 -18.88 -17.86
C GLY A 112 -8.83 -19.02 -16.51
N GLY A 113 -8.08 -19.27 -15.44
CA GLY A 113 -8.61 -19.38 -14.09
C GLY A 113 -9.46 -20.64 -13.86
N GLN A 114 -9.25 -21.71 -14.62
CA GLN A 114 -9.92 -22.99 -14.39
C GLN A 114 -9.62 -23.51 -12.97
N ILE A 115 -10.67 -23.89 -12.26
CA ILE A 115 -10.68 -24.44 -10.90
C ILE A 115 -10.98 -25.94 -11.00
#